data_AF-A0A0F2P7P8-F1
#
_entry.id   AF-A0A0F2P7P8-F1
#
_cell.length_a   1.000
_cell.length_b   1.000
_cell.length_c   1.000
_cell.angle_alpha   90.00
_cell.angle_beta   90.00
_cell.angle_gamma   90.00
#
_symmetry.space_group_name_H-M   'P 1'
#
loop_
_entity.id
_entity.type
_entity.pdbx_description
1 polymer ?
#
loop_
_entity_poly.entity_id
_entity_poly.type
_entity_poly.pdbx_seq_one_letter_code
_entity_poly.pdbx_strand_id
1 'polypeptide(L)'
;MRLLRHRQLIWALLIALPVVLVIGMLSGAVWITPPAFIATLQQSLLEGVSSLESLILFSIRLPRVILAALLGAVLAGAGAAMQGLFRNPLADPSLIGVASGASAGAGFVVVFGGAFFSAGWVPAG
;
A
#
# COMPACT_ATOMS: atom_id res chain seq x y z
N MET A 1 -26.68 -19.73 -3.50
CA MET A 1 -25.76 -19.01 -2.59
C MET A 1 -26.55 -17.94 -1.86
N ARG A 2 -26.99 -18.21 -0.63
CA ARG A 2 -27.82 -17.27 0.14
C ARG A 2 -26.97 -16.05 0.48
N LEU A 3 -27.32 -14.93 -0.15
CA LEU A 3 -26.85 -13.58 0.12
C LEU A 3 -26.64 -13.39 1.62
N LEU A 4 -25.39 -13.44 2.08
CA LEU A 4 -25.03 -12.99 3.42
C LEU A 4 -25.67 -11.60 3.59
N ARG A 5 -26.42 -11.42 4.68
CA ARG A 5 -27.03 -10.12 4.96
C ARG A 5 -25.91 -9.08 4.90
N HIS A 6 -26.12 -7.98 4.20
CA HIS A 6 -25.07 -6.99 3.87
C HIS A 6 -24.23 -6.59 5.11
N ARG A 7 -24.86 -6.56 6.28
CA ARG A 7 -24.22 -6.37 7.59
C ARG A 7 -23.13 -7.40 7.90
N GLN A 8 -23.37 -8.68 7.66
CA GLN A 8 -22.40 -9.76 7.89
C GLN A 8 -21.17 -9.64 6.98
N LEU A 9 -21.35 -9.20 5.73
CA LEU A 9 -20.23 -8.96 4.81
C LEU A 9 -19.37 -7.78 5.27
N ILE A 10 -19.99 -6.68 5.72
CA ILE A 10 -19.26 -5.53 6.26
C ILE A 10 -18.44 -5.95 7.48
N TRP A 11 -19.04 -6.69 8.42
CA TRP A 11 -18.31 -7.21 9.58
C TRP A 11 -17.17 -8.15 9.19
N ALA A 12 -17.40 -9.03 8.21
CA ALA A 12 -16.37 -9.92 7.70
C ALA A 12 -15.18 -9.14 7.11
N LEU A 13 -15.44 -8.09 6.32
CA LEU A 13 -14.39 -7.24 5.74
C LEU A 13 -13.67 -6.40 6.80
N LEU A 14 -14.40 -5.86 7.78
CA LEU A 14 -13.82 -5.10 8.90
C LEU A 14 -12.89 -5.95 9.77
N ILE A 15 -13.14 -7.25 9.88
CA ILE A 15 -12.26 -8.19 10.58
C ILE A 15 -11.14 -8.68 9.65
N ALA A 16 -11.44 -8.96 8.39
CA ALA A 16 -10.45 -9.47 7.44
C ALA A 16 -9.33 -8.47 7.16
N LEU A 17 -9.65 -7.17 7.05
CA LEU A 17 -8.66 -6.13 6.78
C LEU A 17 -7.52 -6.10 7.82
N PRO A 18 -7.76 -5.90 9.13
CA PRO A 18 -6.69 -5.89 10.13
C PRO A 18 -5.93 -7.22 10.20
N VAL A 19 -6.62 -8.36 10.02
CA VAL A 19 -5.97 -9.67 10.00
C VAL A 19 -4.95 -9.76 8.85
N VAL A 20 -5.32 -9.34 7.65
CA VAL A 20 -4.41 -9.34 6.49
C VAL A 20 -3.27 -8.35 6.67
N LEU A 21 -3.51 -7.18 7.30
CA LEU A 21 -2.44 -6.23 7.63
C LEU A 21 -1.43 -6.84 8.60
N VAL A 22 -1.87 -7.56 9.63
CA VAL A 22 -0.99 -8.26 10.57
C VAL A 22 -0.20 -9.36 9.86
N ILE A 23 -0.85 -10.16 9.00
CA ILE A 23 -0.16 -11.17 8.19
C ILE A 23 0.91 -10.52 7.30
N GLY A 24 0.58 -9.38 6.69
CA GLY A 24 1.54 -8.58 5.90
C GLY A 24 2.76 -8.14 6.71
N MET A 25 2.56 -7.73 7.97
CA MET A 25 3.64 -7.36 8.88
C MET A 25 4.53 -8.54 9.27
N LEU A 26 3.96 -9.74 9.43
CA LEU A 26 4.70 -10.96 9.77
C LEU A 26 5.48 -11.53 8.57
N SER A 27 4.95 -11.37 7.36
CA SER A 27 5.56 -11.87 6.12
C SER A 27 6.73 -11.01 5.64
N GLY A 28 7.82 -11.63 5.18
CA GLY A 28 8.96 -10.93 4.59
C GLY A 28 10.20 -11.81 4.42
N ALA A 29 11.30 -11.22 3.96
CA ALA A 29 12.58 -11.91 3.79
C ALA A 29 13.14 -12.50 5.10
N VAL A 30 12.80 -11.87 6.23
CA VAL A 30 13.06 -12.38 7.58
C VAL A 30 11.74 -12.80 8.18
N TRP A 31 11.60 -14.08 8.55
CA TRP A 31 10.40 -14.56 9.21
C TRP A 31 10.39 -14.05 10.65
N ILE A 32 9.38 -13.25 10.99
CA ILE A 32 9.20 -12.77 12.36
C ILE A 32 8.11 -13.62 13.00
N THR A 33 8.49 -14.41 13.99
CA THR A 33 7.56 -15.27 14.74
C THR A 33 6.58 -14.38 15.51
N PRO A 34 5.28 -14.75 15.64
CA PRO A 34 4.30 -13.91 16.34
C PRO A 34 4.69 -13.44 17.76
N PRO A 35 5.37 -14.25 18.61
CA PRO A 35 5.85 -13.77 19.91
C PRO A 35 6.93 -12.70 19.79
N ALA A 36 7.83 -12.82 18.81
CA ALA A 36 8.86 -11.82 18.55
C ALA A 36 8.22 -10.50 18.10
N PHE A 37 7.23 -10.55 17.20
CA PHE A 37 6.49 -9.35 16.80
C PHE A 37 5.88 -8.58 17.97
N ILE A 38 5.23 -9.27 18.92
CA ILE A 38 4.64 -8.63 20.10
C ILE A 38 5.73 -8.03 21.01
N ALA A 39 6.84 -8.76 21.21
CA ALA A 39 7.96 -8.28 22.01
C ALA A 39 8.60 -7.03 21.38
N THR A 40 8.86 -7.04 20.07
CA THR A 40 9.40 -5.89 19.33
C THR A 40 8.44 -4.71 19.36
N LEU A 41 7.13 -4.94 19.28
CA LEU A 41 6.11 -3.89 19.38
C LEU A 41 6.13 -3.24 20.77
N GLN A 42 6.13 -4.04 21.84
CA GLN A 42 6.19 -3.55 23.22
C GLN A 42 7.49 -2.78 23.48
N GLN A 43 8.63 -3.31 23.04
CA GLN A 43 9.92 -2.65 23.20
C GLN A 43 9.96 -1.32 22.44
N SER A 44 9.44 -1.28 21.20
CA SER A 44 9.44 -0.06 20.39
C SER A 44 8.57 1.04 20.97
N LEU A 45 7.52 0.69 21.73
CA LEU A 45 6.68 1.67 22.43
C LEU A 45 7.35 2.27 23.67
N LEU A 46 8.22 1.50 24.34
CA LEU A 46 8.89 1.91 25.58
C LEU A 46 10.24 2.61 25.31
N GLU A 47 11.03 2.07 24.39
CA GLU A 47 12.43 2.46 24.18
C GLU A 47 12.67 3.07 22.78
N GLY A 48 11.65 3.09 21.92
CA GLY A 48 11.79 3.51 20.53
C GLY A 48 12.38 2.43 19.61
N VAL A 49 12.64 2.81 18.35
CA VAL A 49 13.14 1.89 17.32
C VAL A 49 14.65 1.68 17.50
N SER A 50 15.03 0.71 18.35
CA SER A 50 16.43 0.44 18.72
C SER A 50 17.02 -0.86 18.16
N SER A 51 16.18 -1.86 17.87
CA SER A 51 16.61 -3.16 17.35
C SER A 51 16.51 -3.23 15.82
N LEU A 52 17.31 -4.11 15.20
CA LEU A 52 17.24 -4.36 13.75
C LEU A 52 15.82 -4.80 13.35
N GLU A 53 15.19 -5.64 14.16
CA GLU A 53 13.81 -6.09 13.93
C GLU A 53 12.81 -4.93 13.97
N SER A 54 12.92 -4.02 14.94
CA SER A 54 12.02 -2.86 14.98
C SER A 54 12.24 -1.92 13.80
N LEU A 55 13.49 -1.74 13.35
CA LEU A 55 13.78 -0.95 12.16
C LEU A 55 13.15 -1.57 10.90
N ILE A 56 13.23 -2.90 10.73
CA ILE A 56 12.56 -3.59 9.63
C ILE A 56 11.04 -3.41 9.72
N LEU A 57 10.46 -3.61 10.91
CA LEU A 57 9.01 -3.51 11.11
C LEU A 57 8.50 -2.09 10.82
N PHE A 58 9.10 -1.07 11.44
CA PHE A 58 8.59 0.30 11.39
C PHE A 58 9.08 1.10 10.19
N SER A 59 10.33 0.93 9.74
CA SER A 59 10.89 1.73 8.64
C SER A 59 10.68 1.11 7.27
N ILE A 60 10.43 -0.20 7.18
CA ILE A 60 10.29 -0.90 5.90
C ILE A 60 8.89 -1.51 5.72
N ARG A 61 8.43 -2.32 6.68
CA ARG A 61 7.17 -3.08 6.50
C ARG A 61 5.93 -2.25 6.72
N LEU A 62 5.87 -1.53 7.84
CA LEU A 62 4.73 -0.68 8.19
C LEU A 62 4.35 0.31 7.06
N PRO A 63 5.29 1.13 6.52
CA PRO A 63 4.93 2.04 5.42
C PRO A 63 4.46 1.28 4.18
N ARG A 64 5.06 0.13 3.86
CA ARG A 64 4.66 -0.69 2.70
C ARG A 64 3.28 -1.31 2.84
N VAL A 65 2.94 -1.83 4.02
CA VAL A 65 1.64 -2.45 4.31
C VAL A 65 0.53 -1.39 4.30
N ILE A 66 0.79 -0.21 4.89
CA ILE A 66 -0.13 0.93 4.83
C ILE A 66 -0.32 1.38 3.38
N LEU A 67 0.76 1.53 2.62
CA LEU A 67 0.69 1.93 1.21
C LEU A 67 -0.11 0.92 0.39
N ALA A 68 0.11 -0.39 0.58
CA ALA A 68 -0.64 -1.43 -0.12
C ALA A 68 -2.15 -1.36 0.18
N ALA A 69 -2.53 -1.11 1.43
CA ALA A 69 -3.93 -0.95 1.81
C ALA A 69 -4.57 0.29 1.16
N LEU A 70 -3.86 1.43 1.18
CA LEU A 70 -4.31 2.67 0.56
C LEU A 70 -4.44 2.51 -0.96
N LEU A 71 -3.44 1.91 -1.62
CA LEU A 71 -3.49 1.64 -3.05
C LEU A 71 -4.65 0.70 -3.40
N GLY A 72 -4.88 -0.35 -2.63
CA GLY A 72 -6.03 -1.24 -2.81
C GLY A 72 -7.37 -0.50 -2.71
N ALA A 73 -7.51 0.41 -1.74
CA ALA A 73 -8.71 1.23 -1.59
C ALA A 73 -8.92 2.19 -2.77
N VAL A 74 -7.84 2.84 -3.24
CA VAL A 74 -7.89 3.75 -4.40
C VAL A 74 -8.26 2.98 -5.68
N LEU A 75 -7.65 1.82 -5.93
CA LEU A 75 -7.95 1.00 -7.11
C LEU A 75 -9.37 0.44 -7.08
N ALA A 76 -9.83 -0.06 -5.93
CA ALA A 76 -11.21 -0.51 -5.76
C ALA A 76 -12.22 0.62 -5.96
N GLY A 77 -11.95 1.81 -5.41
CA GLY A 77 -12.78 3.00 -5.59
C GLY A 77 -12.82 3.49 -7.03
N ALA A 78 -11.67 3.55 -7.71
CA ALA A 78 -11.59 3.92 -9.12
C ALA A 78 -12.35 2.93 -10.02
N GLY A 79 -12.24 1.62 -9.74
CA GLY A 79 -13.01 0.58 -10.43
C GLY A 79 -14.51 0.75 -10.25
N ALA A 80 -14.97 0.93 -9.01
CA ALA A 80 -16.40 1.13 -8.72
C ALA A 80 -16.94 2.42 -9.36
N ALA A 81 -16.16 3.51 -9.35
CA ALA A 81 -16.54 4.77 -10.00
C ALA A 81 -16.65 4.61 -11.52
N MET A 82 -15.70 3.94 -12.17
CA MET A 82 -15.74 3.66 -13.60
C MET A 82 -16.93 2.78 -13.98
N GLN A 83 -17.17 1.71 -13.23
CA GLN A 83 -18.33 0.84 -13.42
C GLN A 83 -19.66 1.63 -13.29
N GLY A 84 -19.73 2.55 -12.33
CA GLY A 84 -20.89 3.44 -12.14
C GLY A 84 -21.09 4.45 -13.27
N LEU A 85 -20.01 5.06 -13.74
CA LEU A 85 -20.03 6.07 -14.81
C LEU A 85 -20.49 5.47 -16.14
N PHE A 86 -19.92 4.33 -16.54
CA PHE A 86 -20.27 3.65 -17.78
C PHE A 86 -21.50 2.76 -17.66
N ARG A 87 -22.02 2.57 -16.44
CA ARG A 87 -23.10 1.61 -16.13
C ARG A 87 -22.80 0.22 -16.71
N ASN A 88 -21.53 -0.14 -16.71
CA ASN A 88 -21.02 -1.38 -17.28
C ASN A 88 -20.15 -2.08 -16.23
N PRO A 89 -20.56 -3.25 -15.70
CA PRO A 89 -19.79 -3.97 -14.69
C PRO A 89 -18.43 -4.48 -15.22
N LEU A 90 -18.20 -4.46 -16.53
CA LEU A 90 -16.93 -4.82 -17.17
C LEU A 90 -16.01 -3.61 -17.43
N ALA A 91 -16.41 -2.39 -17.06
CA ALA A 91 -15.57 -1.22 -17.23
C ALA A 91 -14.40 -1.25 -16.24
N ASP A 92 -13.18 -1.15 -16.77
CA ASP A 92 -11.95 -1.10 -16.00
C ASP A 92 -11.22 0.25 -16.23
N PRO A 93 -10.73 0.92 -15.18
CA PRO A 93 -10.02 2.21 -15.29
C PRO A 93 -8.78 2.18 -16.20
N SER A 94 -8.16 1.02 -16.42
CA SER A 94 -7.03 0.88 -17.33
C SER A 94 -7.40 1.08 -18.80
N LEU A 95 -8.68 0.89 -19.19
CA LEU A 95 -9.14 0.97 -20.57
C LEU A 95 -9.18 2.40 -21.14
N ILE A 96 -9.22 3.43 -20.29
CA ILE A 96 -9.27 4.84 -20.70
C ILE A 96 -7.86 5.49 -20.79
N GLY A 97 -6.80 4.69 -20.74
CA GLY A 97 -5.42 5.16 -20.95
C GLY A 97 -4.74 5.78 -19.73
N VAL A 98 -5.40 5.81 -18.56
CA VAL A 98 -4.82 6.37 -17.32
C VAL A 98 -3.55 5.62 -16.89
N ALA A 99 -3.53 4.28 -16.99
CA ALA A 99 -2.36 3.48 -16.65
C ALA A 99 -1.17 3.73 -17.59
N SER A 100 -1.44 3.84 -18.90
CA SER A 100 -0.42 4.16 -19.90
C SER A 100 0.14 5.57 -19.71
N GLY A 101 -0.72 6.55 -19.41
CA GLY A 101 -0.29 7.92 -19.09
C GLY A 101 0.59 7.99 -17.83
N ALA A 102 0.18 7.31 -16.76
CA ALA A 102 0.97 7.22 -15.54
C ALA A 102 2.34 6.56 -15.76
N SER A 103 2.38 5.47 -16.55
CA SER A 103 3.62 4.76 -16.88
C SER A 103 4.55 5.60 -17.76
N ALA A 104 4.00 6.29 -18.76
CA ALA A 104 4.76 7.20 -19.61
C ALA A 104 5.33 8.38 -18.82
N GLY A 105 4.52 8.98 -17.93
CA GLY A 105 4.96 10.06 -17.04
C GLY A 105 6.06 9.59 -16.07
N ALA A 106 5.88 8.43 -15.44
CA ALA A 106 6.90 7.83 -14.56
C ALA A 106 8.20 7.56 -15.34
N GLY A 107 8.11 6.95 -16.52
CA GLY A 107 9.27 6.72 -17.39
C GLY A 107 9.97 8.01 -17.81
N PHE A 108 9.20 9.05 -18.16
CA PHE A 108 9.74 10.36 -18.48
C PHE A 108 10.53 10.96 -17.31
N VAL A 109 9.98 10.93 -16.09
CA VAL A 109 10.68 11.44 -14.90
C VAL A 109 11.90 10.59 -14.56
N VAL A 110 11.85 9.26 -14.71
CA VAL A 110 13.01 8.39 -14.45
C VAL A 110 14.15 8.68 -15.45
N VAL A 111 13.84 8.87 -16.73
CA VAL A 111 14.85 9.10 -17.78
C VAL A 111 15.38 10.54 -17.75
N PHE A 112 14.48 11.53 -17.68
CA PHE A 112 14.84 12.94 -17.85
C PHE A 112 14.87 13.73 -16.54
N GLY A 113 14.29 13.22 -15.46
CA GLY A 113 14.16 13.94 -14.19
C GLY A 113 15.50 14.38 -13.61
N GLY A 114 16.55 13.56 -13.74
CA GLY A 114 17.91 13.94 -13.34
C GLY A 114 18.38 15.23 -14.01
N ALA A 115 18.13 15.39 -15.31
CA ALA A 115 18.49 16.59 -16.07
C ALA A 115 17.61 17.81 -15.71
N PHE A 116 16.33 17.60 -15.40
CA PHE A 116 15.42 18.67 -14.96
C PHE A 116 15.73 19.17 -13.54
N PHE A 117 16.08 18.27 -12.61
CA PHE A 117 16.40 18.61 -11.22
C PHE A 117 17.86 19.08 -11.04
N SER A 118 18.81 18.60 -11.85
CA SER A 118 20.20 19.08 -11.81
C SER A 118 20.39 20.47 -12.44
N ALA A 119 19.55 20.84 -13.43
CA ALA A 119 19.67 22.12 -14.13
C ALA A 119 19.23 23.34 -13.31
N GLY A 120 18.51 23.15 -12.19
CA GLY A 120 17.95 24.24 -11.38
C GLY A 120 18.52 24.40 -9.97
N TRP A 121 19.31 23.45 -9.45
CA TRP A 121 19.74 23.47 -8.04
C TRP A 121 21.01 22.65 -7.76
N VAL A 122 22.08 22.89 -8.51
CA VAL A 122 23.44 22.55 -8.05
C VAL A 122 24.19 23.88 -7.87
N PRO A 123 24.20 24.46 -6.66
CA PRO A 123 25.24 25.42 -6.32
C PRO A 123 26.57 24.66 -6.41
N ALA A 124 27.48 25.13 -7.27
CA ALA A 124 28.87 24.70 -7.22
C ALA A 124 29.46 25.20 -5.88
N GLY A 125 29.54 24.31 -4.89
CA GLY A 125 30.08 24.60 -3.55
C GLY A 125 30.16 23.35 -2.71
#